data_AF-A0A8S2ZII6-F1
#
_entry.id   AF-A0A8S2ZII6-F1
#
_cell.length_a   1.000
_cell.length_b   1.000
_cell.length_c   1.000
_cell.angle_alpha   90.00
_cell.angle_beta   90.00
_cell.angle_gamma   90.00
#
_symmetry.space_group_name_H-M   'P 1'
#
loop_
_entity.id
_entity.type
_entity.pdbx_description
1 polymer ?
#
loop_
_entity_poly.entity_id
_entity_poly.type
_entity_poly.pdbx_seq_one_letter_code
_entity_poly.pdbx_strand_id
1 'polypeptide(L)'
;PIELSWNNLKQFVRDQNTTFRQEDVKQLIEQFMVAMDDKLASSYFHHVYKVEEMYETADEIMEEEIGPHLQSDNEETDSDDDEENVEQ
;
A
#
# COMPACT_ATOMS: atom_id res chain seq x y z
N PRO A 1 3.67 -7.97 3.90
CA PRO A 1 3.54 -9.30 4.56
C PRO A 1 3.65 -9.24 6.10
N ILE A 2 4.65 -8.51 6.63
CA ILE A 2 4.96 -8.49 8.07
C ILE A 2 3.76 -8.06 8.95
N GLU A 3 3.03 -7.00 8.59
CA GLU A 3 1.85 -6.56 9.35
C GLU A 3 0.72 -7.60 9.43
N LEU A 4 0.51 -8.42 8.39
CA LEU A 4 -0.45 -9.53 8.44
C LEU A 4 0.02 -10.62 9.43
N SER A 5 1.30 -10.99 9.36
CA SER A 5 1.88 -11.97 10.29
C SER A 5 1.83 -11.48 11.74
N TRP A 6 2.08 -10.19 11.96
CA TRP A 6 2.00 -9.53 13.25
C TRP A 6 0.56 -9.46 13.77
N ASN A 7 -0.41 -9.18 12.89
CA ASN A 7 -1.82 -9.20 13.26
C ASN A 7 -2.29 -10.59 13.71
N ASN A 8 -1.91 -11.64 12.96
CA ASN A 8 -2.25 -13.01 13.31
C ASN A 8 -1.53 -13.48 14.58
N LEU A 9 -0.27 -13.10 14.82
CA LEU A 9 0.41 -13.37 16.09
C LEU A 9 -0.31 -12.69 17.27
N LYS A 10 -0.64 -11.39 17.14
CA LYS A 10 -1.41 -10.66 18.16
C LYS A 10 -2.76 -11.31 18.45
N GLN A 11 -3.44 -11.81 17.41
CA GLN A 11 -4.72 -12.51 17.56
C GLN A 11 -4.55 -13.87 18.24
N PHE A 12 -3.59 -14.70 17.81
CA PHE A 12 -3.27 -15.96 18.46
C PHE A 12 -2.96 -15.79 19.95
N VAL A 13 -2.09 -14.83 20.29
CA VAL A 13 -1.76 -14.53 21.70
C VAL A 13 -3.00 -14.05 22.46
N ARG A 14 -3.84 -13.18 21.87
CA ARG A 14 -5.08 -12.71 22.51
C ARG A 14 -6.06 -13.86 22.80
N ASP A 15 -6.23 -14.77 21.85
CA ASP A 15 -7.23 -15.82 21.90
C ASP A 15 -6.83 -16.97 22.84
N GLN A 16 -5.52 -17.16 23.08
CA GLN A 16 -4.96 -18.23 23.95
C GLN A 16 -4.51 -17.75 25.34
N ASN A 17 -4.21 -16.46 25.53
CA ASN A 17 -3.68 -15.95 26.79
C ASN A 17 -4.77 -15.78 27.86
N THR A 18 -4.85 -16.75 28.76
CA THR A 18 -5.82 -16.79 29.88
C THR A 18 -5.28 -16.26 31.21
N THR A 19 -3.95 -16.08 31.32
CA THR A 19 -3.26 -15.76 32.58
C THR A 19 -2.73 -14.33 32.65
N PHE A 20 -2.56 -13.68 31.48
CA PHE A 20 -1.99 -12.35 31.30
C PHE A 20 -0.54 -12.18 31.82
N ARG A 21 0.17 -13.27 32.11
CA ARG A 21 1.58 -13.24 32.55
C ARG A 21 2.52 -13.11 31.36
N GLN A 22 3.59 -12.32 31.51
CA GLN A 22 4.58 -12.08 30.46
C GLN A 22 5.29 -13.37 29.99
N GLU A 23 5.53 -14.31 30.91
CA GLU A 23 6.15 -15.61 30.59
C GLU A 23 5.26 -16.46 29.67
N ASP A 24 3.95 -16.48 29.93
CA ASP A 24 2.99 -17.25 29.10
C ASP A 24 2.83 -16.58 27.72
N VAL A 25 2.84 -15.24 27.65
CA VAL A 25 2.89 -14.51 26.36
C VAL A 25 4.12 -14.89 25.55
N LYS A 26 5.31 -14.99 26.18
CA LYS A 26 6.54 -15.42 25.51
C LYS A 26 6.43 -16.84 24.95
N GLN A 27 5.87 -17.78 25.73
CA GLN A 27 5.63 -19.15 25.27
C GLN A 27 4.64 -19.22 24.11
N LEU A 28 3.56 -18.42 24.13
CA LEU A 28 2.60 -18.36 23.03
C LEU A 28 3.22 -17.79 21.74
N ILE A 29 4.12 -16.81 21.84
CA ILE A 29 4.89 -16.32 20.68
C ILE A 29 5.79 -17.43 20.13
N GLU A 30 6.54 -18.14 20.98
CA GLU A 30 7.40 -19.25 20.55
C GLU A 30 6.58 -20.39 19.90
N GLN A 31 5.42 -20.73 20.45
CA GLN A 31 4.49 -21.71 19.86
C GLN A 31 3.96 -21.28 18.49
N PHE A 32 3.57 -20.00 18.33
CA PHE A 32 3.11 -19.48 17.04
C PHE A 32 4.20 -19.53 15.97
N MET A 33 5.45 -19.22 16.34
CA MET A 33 6.59 -19.31 15.41
C MET A 33 6.88 -20.76 14.98
N VAL A 34 6.66 -21.76 15.84
CA VAL A 34 6.78 -23.19 15.50
C VAL A 34 5.58 -23.68 14.68
N ALA A 35 4.38 -23.14 14.91
CA ALA A 35 3.16 -23.46 14.16
C ALA A 35 3.06 -22.76 12.79
N MET A 36 3.97 -21.84 12.48
CA MET A 36 4.01 -21.15 11.19
C MET A 36 4.57 -22.07 10.11
N ASP A 37 3.67 -22.66 9.32
CA ASP A 37 4.03 -23.48 8.16
C ASP A 37 4.21 -22.64 6.87
N ASP A 38 4.81 -23.26 5.85
CA ASP A 38 5.05 -22.64 4.55
C ASP A 38 3.75 -22.13 3.90
N LYS A 39 2.62 -22.78 4.18
CA LYS A 39 1.30 -22.42 3.66
C LYS A 39 0.78 -21.12 4.28
N LEU A 40 0.86 -20.99 5.60
CA LEU A 40 0.48 -19.79 6.33
C LEU A 40 1.39 -18.62 5.94
N ALA A 41 2.71 -18.84 5.89
CA ALA A 41 3.67 -17.85 5.41
C ALA A 41 3.35 -17.39 3.97
N SER A 42 3.17 -18.33 3.04
CA SER A 42 2.81 -18.05 1.63
C SER A 42 1.53 -17.23 1.50
N SER A 43 0.53 -17.45 2.37
CA SER A 43 -0.71 -16.67 2.36
C SER A 43 -0.49 -15.17 2.62
N TYR A 44 0.51 -14.81 3.43
CA TYR A 44 0.85 -13.42 3.74
C TYR A 44 1.55 -12.71 2.58
N PHE A 45 2.32 -13.44 1.77
CA PHE A 45 2.91 -12.92 0.55
C PHE A 45 1.85 -12.77 -0.54
N HIS A 46 1.02 -13.80 -0.76
CA HIS A 46 -0.06 -13.76 -1.74
C HIS A 46 -1.07 -12.63 -1.48
N HIS A 47 -1.41 -12.36 -0.21
CA HIS A 47 -2.24 -11.20 0.12
C HIS A 47 -1.60 -9.87 -0.30
N VAL A 48 -0.28 -9.70 -0.12
CA VAL A 48 0.41 -8.46 -0.50
C VAL A 48 0.52 -8.32 -2.00
N TYR A 49 0.87 -9.38 -2.73
CA TYR A 49 0.85 -9.34 -4.21
C TYR A 49 -0.51 -8.93 -4.77
N LYS A 50 -1.60 -9.45 -4.20
CA LYS A 50 -2.97 -9.03 -4.60
C LYS A 50 -3.25 -7.55 -4.29
N VAL A 51 -2.72 -7.03 -3.18
CA VAL A 51 -2.88 -5.61 -2.84
C VAL A 51 -2.04 -4.73 -3.76
N GLU A 52 -0.82 -5.15 -4.11
CA GLU A 52 0.04 -4.48 -5.08
C GLU A 52 -0.61 -4.44 -6.48
N GLU A 53 -1.11 -5.57 -6.99
CA GLU A 53 -1.89 -5.68 -8.24
C GLU A 53 -3.11 -4.75 -8.27
N MET A 54 -3.82 -4.60 -7.14
CA MET A 54 -4.95 -3.67 -7.01
C MET A 54 -4.54 -2.20 -7.08
N TYR A 55 -3.37 -1.83 -6.59
CA TYR A 55 -2.84 -0.46 -6.69
C TYR A 55 -2.30 -0.18 -8.09
N GLU A 56 -1.54 -1.13 -8.67
CA GLU A 56 -1.05 -1.06 -10.06
C GLU A 56 -2.21 -0.84 -11.05
N THR A 57 -3.28 -1.63 -10.95
CA THR A 57 -4.49 -1.46 -11.78
C THR A 57 -5.17 -0.09 -11.57
N ALA A 58 -5.13 0.46 -10.34
CA ALA A 58 -5.75 1.75 -10.04
C ALA A 58 -4.91 2.93 -10.60
N ASP A 59 -3.59 2.79 -10.58
CA ASP A 59 -2.66 3.76 -11.16
C ASP A 59 -2.77 3.75 -12.70
N GLU A 60 -2.87 2.57 -13.35
CA GLU A 60 -3.12 2.44 -14.80
C GLU A 60 -4.41 3.17 -15.24
N ILE A 61 -5.52 2.98 -14.51
CA ILE A 61 -6.79 3.68 -14.77
C ILE A 61 -6.63 5.20 -14.60
N MET A 62 -5.86 5.64 -13.60
CA MET A 62 -5.62 7.08 -13.36
C MET A 62 -4.81 7.71 -14.50
N GLU A 63 -3.81 7.01 -15.04
CA GLU A 63 -3.05 7.45 -16.20
C GLU A 63 -3.92 7.52 -17.47
N GLU A 64 -4.78 6.54 -17.71
CA GLU A 64 -5.71 6.52 -18.87
C GLU A 64 -6.78 7.64 -18.79
N GLU A 65 -7.38 7.86 -17.60
CA GLU A 65 -8.47 8.84 -17.45
C GLU A 65 -7.99 10.30 -17.31
N ILE A 66 -6.83 10.55 -16.68
CA ILE A 66 -6.37 11.92 -16.36
C ILE A 66 -5.25 12.41 -17.29
N GLY A 67 -4.38 11.50 -17.76
CA GLY A 67 -3.27 11.83 -18.67
C GLY A 67 -3.66 12.63 -19.91
N PRO A 68 -4.76 12.28 -20.63
CA PRO A 68 -5.21 13.04 -21.81
C PRO A 68 -5.70 14.45 -21.50
N HIS A 69 -6.26 14.69 -20.30
CA HIS A 69 -6.85 15.98 -19.96
C HIS A 69 -5.77 17.02 -19.60
N LEU A 70 -4.73 16.59 -18.86
CA LEU A 70 -3.58 17.43 -18.50
C LEU A 70 -2.69 17.81 -19.71
N GLN A 71 -2.71 17.03 -20.79
CA GLN A 71 -2.01 17.40 -22.03
C GLN A 71 -2.79 18.44 -22.85
N SER A 72 -4.12 18.43 -22.79
CA SER A 72 -4.96 19.37 -23.55
C SER A 72 -4.91 20.81 -23.01
N ASP A 73 -4.78 20.98 -21.69
CA ASP A 73 -4.75 22.31 -21.05
C ASP A 73 -3.41 23.05 -21.23
N ASN A 74 -2.41 22.43 -21.87
CA ASN A 74 -1.07 22.96 -22.03
C ASN A 74 -0.78 23.50 -23.45
N GLU A 75 -1.78 23.52 -24.36
CA GLU A 75 -1.66 24.01 -25.75
C GLU A 75 -2.37 25.37 -26.02
N GLU A 76 -2.97 26.03 -25.02
CA GLU A 76 -3.59 27.36 -25.19
C GLU A 76 -3.00 28.43 -24.24
N THR A 77 -1.78 28.90 -24.54
CA THR A 77 -1.31 30.26 -24.17
C THR A 77 -0.46 30.87 -25.28
N ASP A 78 -1.03 31.00 -26.48
CA ASP A 78 -0.51 31.93 -27.49
C ASP A 78 -0.92 33.35 -27.03
N SER A 79 -0.08 33.97 -26.22
CA SER A 79 -0.34 35.29 -25.64
C SER A 79 -0.01 36.36 -26.67
N ASP A 80 -1.04 36.85 -27.37
CA ASP A 80 -0.99 38.14 -28.08
C ASP A 80 -0.46 39.22 -27.13
N ASP A 81 0.65 39.87 -27.50
CA ASP A 81 1.15 41.08 -26.83
C ASP A 81 1.54 42.11 -27.89
N ASP A 82 0.57 42.96 -28.23
CA ASP A 82 0.71 44.15 -29.08
C ASP A 82 1.46 45.25 -28.28
N GLU A 83 2.72 45.56 -28.63
CA GLU A 83 3.37 46.80 -28.20
C GLU A 83 3.77 47.71 -29.38
N GLU A 84 3.01 48.80 -29.56
CA GLU A 84 3.38 49.92 -30.44
C GLU A 84 4.51 50.79 -29.85
N ASN A 85 5.68 50.75 -30.48
CA ASN A 85 6.50 51.91 -30.90
C ASN A 85 6.62 53.16 -29.99
N VAL A 86 7.77 53.28 -29.29
CA VAL A 86 8.44 54.52 -28.81
C VAL A 86 9.96 54.20 -28.68
N GLU A 87 11.00 54.98 -29.04
CA GLU A 87 11.19 56.32 -29.65
C GLU A 87 12.43 56.28 -30.62
N GLN A 88 12.91 57.44 -31.10
CA GLN A 88 14.26 57.66 -31.67
C GLN A 88 14.85 58.99 -31.15
#